data_AF-A0A660YPU3-F1
#
_entry.id   AF-A0A660YPU3-F1
#
_cell.length_a   1.000
_cell.length_b   1.000
_cell.length_c   1.000
_cell.angle_alpha   90.00
_cell.angle_beta   90.00
_cell.angle_gamma   90.00
#
_symmetry.space_group_name_H-M   'P 1'
#
loop_
_entity.id
_entity.type
_entity.pdbx_description
1 polymer ?
#
loop_
_entity_poly.entity_id
_entity_poly.type
_entity_poly.pdbx_seq_one_letter_code
_entity_poly.pdbx_strand_id
1 'polypeptide(L)'
;TGPEATLKGGVFKTAPSDGLLIQRLITQREKVKMLLKLNNIKFVAMEAPYWQDWSTELLFALNQHLHETFLNLGTFVIYIQPQTLKRFALPDIKLDEVTKHHITHRAKTELGLMGKRFSEHVADAYFIGKLGLKFYQWFFMHKYSDADLSEFEYKLFCGKHTFKRGPKKGLTEYTGIIHRKNDQFFDYSKEKRNSQIIAQEIKSEKTAINSGRIF
;
A
#
# COMPACT_ATOMS: atom_id res chain seq x y z
N THR A 1 -9.33 -5.47 -16.31
CA THR A 1 -9.91 -4.95 -15.06
C THR A 1 -11.38 -5.28 -15.04
N GLY A 2 -12.12 -5.00 -13.96
CA GLY A 2 -13.52 -5.45 -13.82
C GLY A 2 -13.63 -6.76 -13.01
N PRO A 3 -14.79 -7.45 -13.07
CA PRO A 3 -15.10 -8.58 -12.19
C PRO A 3 -14.09 -9.73 -12.34
N GLU A 4 -13.66 -10.01 -13.56
CA GLU A 4 -12.72 -11.10 -13.87
C GLU A 4 -11.31 -10.88 -13.28
N ALA A 5 -10.90 -9.62 -13.11
CA ALA A 5 -9.63 -9.27 -12.49
C ALA A 5 -9.70 -9.21 -10.96
N THR A 6 -10.90 -9.35 -10.38
CA THR A 6 -11.16 -9.20 -8.94
C THR A 6 -11.61 -10.54 -8.37
N LEU A 7 -10.69 -11.28 -7.74
CA LEU A 7 -11.02 -12.59 -7.18
C LEU A 7 -12.04 -12.50 -6.04
N LYS A 8 -11.79 -11.64 -5.05
CA LYS A 8 -12.64 -11.42 -3.87
C LYS A 8 -12.46 -10.00 -3.33
N GLY A 9 -13.47 -9.49 -2.63
CA GLY A 9 -13.43 -8.20 -1.93
C GLY A 9 -14.21 -8.25 -0.62
N GLY A 10 -13.81 -7.43 0.36
CA GLY A 10 -14.43 -7.40 1.68
C GLY A 10 -13.76 -6.41 2.63
N VAL A 11 -14.28 -6.31 3.85
CA VAL A 11 -13.76 -5.44 4.90
C VAL A 11 -13.59 -6.22 6.19
N PHE A 12 -12.42 -6.13 6.81
CA PHE A 12 -12.24 -6.60 8.18
C PHE A 12 -12.85 -5.59 9.15
N LYS A 13 -14.00 -5.92 9.73
CA LYS A 13 -14.63 -5.09 10.74
C LYS A 13 -14.10 -5.41 12.13
N THR A 14 -13.90 -4.37 12.93
CA THR A 14 -13.74 -4.45 14.38
C THR A 14 -14.56 -3.34 15.03
N ALA A 15 -15.07 -3.59 16.23
CA ALA A 15 -15.81 -2.64 17.05
C ALA A 15 -15.05 -2.35 18.36
N PRO A 16 -15.27 -1.19 19.01
CA PRO A 16 -14.70 -0.91 20.33
C PRO A 16 -15.04 -1.98 21.39
N SER A 17 -16.18 -2.67 21.24
CA SER A 17 -16.59 -3.79 22.10
C SER A 17 -15.77 -5.06 21.91
N ASP A 18 -14.95 -5.18 20.86
CA ASP A 18 -14.18 -6.40 20.55
C ASP A 18 -12.93 -6.55 21.44
N GLY A 19 -12.68 -5.61 22.34
CA GLY A 19 -11.58 -5.64 23.30
C GLY A 19 -10.73 -4.38 23.27
N LEU A 20 -9.55 -4.46 23.89
CA LEU A 20 -8.59 -3.36 23.94
C LEU A 20 -8.17 -2.96 22.52
N LEU A 21 -7.88 -1.67 22.35
CA LEU A 21 -7.43 -1.13 21.07
C LEU A 21 -6.28 -1.95 20.45
N ILE A 22 -5.26 -2.29 21.23
CA ILE A 22 -4.13 -3.10 20.75
C ILE A 22 -4.53 -4.51 20.31
N GLN A 23 -5.52 -5.12 20.97
CA GLN A 23 -6.04 -6.44 20.59
C GLN A 23 -6.76 -6.37 19.24
N ARG A 24 -7.49 -5.27 18.99
CA ARG A 24 -8.13 -5.03 17.68
C ARG A 24 -7.10 -4.80 16.57
N LEU A 25 -5.98 -4.13 16.85
CA LEU A 25 -4.88 -3.95 15.89
C LEU A 25 -4.20 -5.29 15.58
N ILE A 26 -3.87 -6.08 16.60
CA ILE A 26 -3.31 -7.44 16.47
C ILE A 26 -4.25 -8.33 15.65
N THR A 27 -5.54 -8.27 15.92
CA THR A 27 -6.56 -9.04 15.18
C THR A 27 -6.57 -8.69 13.70
N GLN A 28 -6.51 -7.39 13.36
CA GLN A 28 -6.45 -6.94 11.97
C GLN A 28 -5.16 -7.40 11.28
N ARG A 29 -4.01 -7.28 11.97
CA ARG A 29 -2.72 -7.79 11.48
C ARG A 29 -2.78 -9.29 11.18
N GLU A 30 -3.27 -10.11 12.10
CA GLU A 30 -3.34 -11.56 11.89
C GLU A 30 -4.30 -11.93 10.75
N LYS A 31 -5.42 -11.21 10.59
CA LYS A 31 -6.33 -11.39 9.44
C LYS A 31 -5.65 -11.09 8.11
N VAL A 32 -4.88 -10.00 8.01
CA VAL A 32 -4.10 -9.68 6.81
C VAL A 32 -3.03 -10.73 6.56
N LYS A 33 -2.24 -11.10 7.58
CA LYS A 33 -1.22 -12.15 7.49
C LYS A 33 -1.78 -13.48 6.98
N MET A 34 -2.93 -13.90 7.52
CA MET A 34 -3.65 -15.09 7.08
C MET A 34 -4.03 -14.99 5.60
N LEU A 35 -4.62 -13.86 5.18
CA LEU A 35 -5.02 -13.62 3.79
C LEU A 35 -3.82 -13.69 2.83
N LEU A 36 -2.69 -13.08 3.20
CA LEU A 36 -1.47 -13.11 2.38
C LEU A 36 -0.92 -14.53 2.24
N LYS A 37 -0.88 -15.29 3.34
CA LYS A 37 -0.38 -16.68 3.34
C LYS A 37 -1.27 -17.62 2.53
N LEU A 38 -2.58 -17.60 2.78
CA LEU A 38 -3.52 -18.51 2.12
C LEU A 38 -3.54 -18.34 0.60
N ASN A 39 -3.29 -17.12 0.11
CA ASN A 39 -3.32 -16.81 -1.32
C ASN A 39 -1.92 -16.63 -1.92
N ASN A 40 -0.85 -16.94 -1.17
CA ASN A 40 0.55 -16.73 -1.56
C ASN A 40 0.84 -15.35 -2.17
N ILE A 41 0.30 -14.28 -1.55
CA ILE A 41 0.42 -12.92 -2.07
C ILE A 41 1.83 -12.38 -1.77
N LYS A 42 2.54 -12.03 -2.84
CA LYS A 42 3.91 -11.47 -2.79
C LYS A 42 4.00 -9.99 -3.13
N PHE A 43 2.89 -9.38 -3.54
CA PHE A 43 2.81 -7.97 -3.89
C PHE A 43 1.54 -7.35 -3.30
N VAL A 44 1.67 -6.18 -2.68
CA VAL A 44 0.56 -5.42 -2.10
C VAL A 44 0.65 -3.97 -2.57
N ALA A 45 -0.45 -3.45 -3.11
CA ALA A 45 -0.66 -2.02 -3.24
C ALA A 45 -1.61 -1.57 -2.13
N MET A 46 -1.27 -0.49 -1.43
CA MET A 46 -2.11 0.08 -0.39
C MET A 46 -2.07 1.61 -0.44
N GLU A 47 -3.07 2.23 0.17
CA GLU A 47 -3.05 3.67 0.37
C GLU A 47 -1.98 4.03 1.41
N ALA A 48 -1.27 5.13 1.17
CA ALA A 48 -0.33 5.66 2.14
C ALA A 48 -1.08 6.16 3.39
N PRO A 49 -0.60 5.88 4.62
CA PRO A 49 -1.12 6.55 5.79
C PRO A 49 -0.83 8.05 5.68
N TYR A 50 -1.82 8.90 5.90
CA TYR A 50 -1.68 10.35 5.84
C TYR A 50 -1.82 10.96 7.23
N TRP A 51 -1.07 12.04 7.45
CA TRP A 51 -1.21 12.90 8.63
C TRP A 51 -2.40 13.85 8.44
N GLN A 52 -3.03 14.28 9.53
CA GLN A 52 -4.14 15.26 9.59
C GLN A 52 -5.58 14.68 9.53
N ASP A 53 -5.80 13.48 10.07
CA ASP A 53 -7.15 12.97 10.32
C ASP A 53 -7.35 12.52 11.77
N TRP A 54 -8.61 12.33 12.16
CA TRP A 54 -8.96 11.68 13.42
C TRP A 54 -8.34 10.28 13.49
N SER A 55 -7.69 9.96 14.62
CA SER A 55 -7.03 8.67 14.84
C SER A 55 -5.84 8.36 13.93
N THR A 56 -5.12 9.39 13.47
CA THR A 56 -3.88 9.25 12.69
C THR A 56 -2.89 8.30 13.37
N GLU A 57 -2.70 8.41 14.69
CA GLU A 57 -1.79 7.57 15.47
C GLU A 57 -2.17 6.09 15.38
N LEU A 58 -3.47 5.77 15.37
CA LEU A 58 -3.96 4.40 15.25
C LEU A 58 -3.71 3.83 13.86
N LEU A 59 -3.91 4.65 12.83
CA LEU A 59 -3.64 4.26 11.45
C LEU A 59 -2.14 3.96 11.26
N PHE A 60 -1.27 4.84 11.77
CA PHE A 60 0.17 4.61 11.73
C PHE A 60 0.58 3.39 12.55
N ALA A 61 0.02 3.18 13.74
CA ALA A 61 0.31 2.00 14.55
C ALA A 61 -0.10 0.69 13.84
N LEU A 62 -1.30 0.64 13.25
CA LEU A 62 -1.74 -0.49 12.45
C LEU A 62 -0.79 -0.71 11.26
N ASN A 63 -0.43 0.36 10.56
CA ASN A 63 0.45 0.30 9.42
C ASN A 63 1.82 -0.31 9.78
N GLN A 64 2.41 0.06 10.92
CA GLN A 64 3.66 -0.56 11.37
C GLN A 64 3.51 -2.07 11.64
N HIS A 65 2.40 -2.48 12.25
CA HIS A 65 2.10 -3.92 12.44
C HIS A 65 1.93 -4.68 11.12
N LEU A 66 1.35 -4.04 10.09
CA LEU A 66 1.27 -4.61 8.76
C LEU A 66 2.65 -4.72 8.09
N HIS A 67 3.51 -3.71 8.24
CA HIS A 67 4.87 -3.75 7.72
C HIS A 67 5.72 -4.86 8.34
N GLU A 68 5.56 -5.13 9.64
CA GLU A 68 6.19 -6.30 10.27
C GLU A 68 5.72 -7.62 9.58
N THR A 69 4.44 -7.70 9.24
CA THR A 69 3.89 -8.85 8.51
C THR A 69 4.47 -8.96 7.11
N PHE A 70 4.56 -7.85 6.37
CA PHE A 70 5.14 -7.83 5.03
C PHE A 70 6.62 -8.21 5.04
N LEU A 71 7.40 -7.71 6.01
CA LEU A 71 8.79 -8.08 6.23
C LEU A 71 8.93 -9.60 6.42
N ASN A 72 8.13 -10.18 7.31
CA ASN A 72 8.17 -11.61 7.62
C ASN A 72 7.73 -12.52 6.46
N LEU A 73 6.96 -11.99 5.50
CA LEU A 73 6.47 -12.75 4.34
C LEU A 73 7.25 -12.49 3.05
N GLY A 74 8.21 -11.55 3.09
CA GLY A 74 8.96 -11.10 1.92
C GLY A 74 8.06 -10.43 0.87
N THR A 75 7.05 -9.68 1.31
CA THR A 75 6.06 -9.05 0.42
C THR A 75 6.55 -7.72 -0.11
N PHE A 76 6.50 -7.49 -1.41
CA PHE A 76 6.75 -6.17 -1.99
C PHE A 76 5.53 -5.27 -1.81
N VAL A 77 5.72 -4.05 -1.33
CA VAL A 77 4.63 -3.12 -1.03
C VAL A 77 4.83 -1.82 -1.80
N ILE A 78 3.75 -1.29 -2.40
CA ILE A 78 3.70 0.09 -2.89
C ILE A 78 2.64 0.90 -2.16
N TYR A 79 2.93 2.17 -1.99
CA TYR A 79 2.00 3.16 -1.47
C TYR A 79 1.45 4.04 -2.59
N ILE A 80 0.14 4.20 -2.58
CA ILE A 80 -0.58 5.12 -3.44
C ILE A 80 -1.10 6.26 -2.56
N GLN A 81 -0.83 7.50 -2.97
CA GLN A 81 -1.33 8.66 -2.25
C GLN A 81 -2.85 8.82 -2.47
N PRO A 82 -3.63 9.27 -1.47
CA PRO A 82 -5.09 9.43 -1.59
C PRO A 82 -5.51 10.27 -2.81
N GLN A 83 -4.83 11.38 -3.05
CA GLN A 83 -5.12 12.26 -4.20
C GLN A 83 -4.81 11.59 -5.55
N THR A 84 -3.76 10.76 -5.58
CA THR A 84 -3.41 9.97 -6.77
C THR A 84 -4.51 8.98 -7.08
N LEU A 85 -5.07 8.32 -6.07
CA LEU A 85 -6.17 7.37 -6.24
C LEU A 85 -7.42 8.04 -6.84
N LYS A 86 -7.80 9.20 -6.31
CA LYS A 86 -8.95 9.98 -6.83
C LYS A 86 -8.78 10.33 -8.30
N ARG A 87 -7.59 10.85 -8.67
CA ARG A 87 -7.27 11.20 -10.06
C ARG A 87 -7.26 9.97 -10.98
N PHE A 88 -6.79 8.82 -10.49
CA PHE A 88 -6.80 7.57 -11.25
C PHE A 88 -8.22 7.03 -11.46
N ALA A 89 -9.04 7.03 -10.42
CA ALA A 89 -10.39 6.48 -10.46
C ALA A 89 -11.35 7.33 -11.31
N LEU A 90 -11.15 8.65 -11.31
CA LEU A 90 -12.03 9.63 -11.94
C LEU A 90 -11.20 10.66 -12.73
N PRO A 91 -10.56 10.27 -13.84
CA PRO A 91 -9.70 11.17 -14.61
C PRO A 91 -10.46 12.35 -15.23
N ASP A 92 -11.77 12.18 -15.43
CA ASP A 92 -12.65 13.14 -16.11
C ASP A 92 -13.25 14.20 -15.16
N ILE A 93 -13.01 14.08 -13.85
CA ILE A 93 -13.60 14.95 -12.81
C ILE A 93 -12.48 15.71 -12.11
N LYS A 94 -12.69 17.01 -11.84
CA LYS A 94 -11.71 17.80 -11.07
C LYS A 94 -11.65 17.29 -9.63
N LEU A 95 -10.43 17.26 -9.07
CA LEU A 95 -10.15 16.63 -7.76
C LEU A 95 -10.95 17.22 -6.59
N ASP A 96 -11.25 18.51 -6.64
CA ASP A 96 -12.06 19.25 -5.67
C ASP A 96 -13.55 18.90 -5.73
N GLU A 97 -14.03 18.38 -6.86
CA GLU A 97 -15.41 17.92 -7.08
C GLU A 97 -15.57 16.40 -6.79
N VAL A 98 -14.47 15.68 -6.54
CA VAL A 98 -14.50 14.23 -6.27
C VAL A 98 -15.01 13.95 -4.86
N THR A 99 -16.22 13.41 -4.78
CA THR A 99 -16.80 12.85 -3.55
C THR A 99 -16.62 11.33 -3.48
N LYS A 100 -16.77 10.75 -2.27
CA LYS A 100 -16.75 9.28 -2.09
C LYS A 100 -17.85 8.56 -2.89
N HIS A 101 -18.96 9.24 -3.16
CA HIS A 101 -20.05 8.69 -3.98
C HIS A 101 -19.61 8.47 -5.43
N HIS A 102 -18.82 9.38 -6.02
CA HIS A 102 -18.31 9.22 -7.38
C HIS A 102 -17.43 7.97 -7.51
N ILE A 103 -16.52 7.77 -6.55
CA ILE A 103 -15.61 6.60 -6.53
C ILE A 103 -16.43 5.31 -6.37
N THR A 104 -17.35 5.28 -5.41
CA THR A 104 -18.22 4.13 -5.15
C THR A 104 -19.06 3.79 -6.38
N HIS A 105 -19.64 4.80 -7.03
CA HIS A 105 -20.43 4.62 -8.25
C HIS A 105 -19.57 4.03 -9.38
N ARG A 106 -18.40 4.60 -9.67
CA ARG A 106 -17.50 4.08 -10.70
C ARG A 106 -17.08 2.64 -10.41
N ALA A 107 -16.73 2.31 -9.17
CA ALA A 107 -16.40 0.94 -8.79
C ALA A 107 -17.57 -0.02 -9.00
N LYS A 108 -18.79 0.37 -8.63
CA LYS A 108 -20.00 -0.44 -8.90
C LYS A 108 -20.21 -0.66 -10.39
N THR A 109 -20.05 0.37 -11.21
CA THR A 109 -20.16 0.26 -12.66
C THR A 109 -19.14 -0.73 -13.22
N GLU A 110 -17.86 -0.60 -12.85
CA GLU A 110 -16.80 -1.50 -13.34
C GLU A 110 -16.96 -2.94 -12.85
N LEU A 111 -17.54 -3.15 -11.67
CA LEU A 111 -17.75 -4.47 -11.09
C LEU A 111 -19.12 -5.08 -11.43
N GLY A 112 -19.98 -4.40 -12.18
CA GLY A 112 -21.34 -4.87 -12.46
C GLY A 112 -22.22 -4.99 -11.20
N LEU A 113 -22.00 -4.13 -10.21
CA LEU A 113 -22.70 -4.13 -8.91
C LEU A 113 -23.67 -2.95 -8.76
N MET A 114 -24.13 -2.39 -9.87
CA MET A 114 -25.16 -1.35 -9.87
C MET A 114 -26.42 -1.83 -9.14
N GLY A 115 -27.04 -0.94 -8.36
CA GLY A 115 -28.19 -1.26 -7.50
C GLY A 115 -27.89 -2.04 -6.22
N LYS A 116 -26.67 -2.60 -6.04
CA LYS A 116 -26.30 -3.34 -4.83
C LYS A 116 -25.69 -2.43 -3.76
N ARG A 117 -25.81 -2.83 -2.49
CA ARG A 117 -25.07 -2.20 -1.39
C ARG A 117 -23.58 -2.46 -1.58
N PHE A 118 -22.76 -1.41 -1.57
CA PHE A 118 -21.33 -1.50 -1.78
C PHE A 118 -20.63 -0.53 -0.83
N SER A 119 -19.55 -0.99 -0.20
CA SER A 119 -18.80 -0.20 0.78
C SER A 119 -17.80 0.70 0.07
N GLU A 120 -17.69 1.95 0.52
CA GLU A 120 -16.66 2.89 0.05
C GLU A 120 -15.24 2.34 0.23
N HIS A 121 -14.94 1.69 1.37
CA HIS A 121 -13.63 1.07 1.61
C HIS A 121 -13.28 -0.03 0.59
N VAL A 122 -14.30 -0.76 0.11
CA VAL A 122 -14.10 -1.76 -0.94
C VAL A 122 -13.88 -1.09 -2.30
N ALA A 123 -14.52 0.06 -2.55
CA ALA A 123 -14.30 0.85 -3.76
C ALA A 123 -12.87 1.39 -3.83
N ASP A 124 -12.37 1.99 -2.73
CA ASP A 124 -10.99 2.48 -2.65
C ASP A 124 -9.99 1.33 -2.83
N ALA A 125 -10.19 0.22 -2.12
CA ALA A 125 -9.34 -0.97 -2.25
C ALA A 125 -9.35 -1.55 -3.68
N TYR A 126 -10.50 -1.51 -4.38
CA TYR A 126 -10.59 -1.95 -5.77
C TYR A 126 -9.73 -1.09 -6.70
N PHE A 127 -9.80 0.24 -6.61
CA PHE A 127 -8.98 1.12 -7.46
C PHE A 127 -7.50 1.05 -7.12
N ILE A 128 -7.14 0.90 -5.84
CA ILE A 128 -5.76 0.68 -5.42
C ILE A 128 -5.26 -0.65 -6.00
N GLY A 129 -6.05 -1.72 -5.90
CA GLY A 129 -5.72 -3.02 -6.48
C GLY A 129 -5.58 -2.98 -8.01
N LYS A 130 -6.46 -2.23 -8.69
CA LYS A 130 -6.41 -2.01 -10.15
C LYS A 130 -5.13 -1.29 -10.56
N LEU A 131 -4.76 -0.21 -9.87
CA LEU A 131 -3.53 0.53 -10.13
C LEU A 131 -2.28 -0.30 -9.80
N GLY A 132 -2.33 -1.03 -8.67
CA GLY A 132 -1.28 -1.96 -8.26
C GLY A 132 -1.05 -3.09 -9.26
N LEU A 133 -2.12 -3.65 -9.84
CA LEU A 133 -2.02 -4.66 -10.89
C LEU A 133 -1.31 -4.11 -12.12
N LYS A 134 -1.64 -2.88 -12.54
CA LYS A 134 -0.98 -2.22 -13.67
C LYS A 134 0.51 -1.99 -13.39
N PHE A 135 0.85 -1.52 -12.19
CA PHE A 135 2.24 -1.40 -11.73
C PHE A 135 2.96 -2.75 -11.78
N TYR A 136 2.33 -3.81 -11.26
CA TYR A 136 2.94 -5.14 -11.21
C TYR A 136 3.21 -5.69 -12.62
N GLN A 137 2.25 -5.55 -13.53
CA GLN A 137 2.37 -5.98 -14.93
C GLN A 137 3.47 -5.22 -15.68
N TRP A 138 3.64 -3.92 -15.42
CA TRP A 138 4.71 -3.12 -16.01
C TRP A 138 6.07 -3.44 -15.38
N PHE A 139 6.18 -3.39 -14.05
CA PHE A 139 7.46 -3.43 -13.34
C PHE A 139 8.06 -4.84 -13.21
N PHE A 140 7.24 -5.84 -12.88
CA PHE A 140 7.73 -7.20 -12.63
C PHE A 140 7.56 -8.13 -13.83
N MET A 141 6.44 -8.01 -14.54
CA MET A 141 6.15 -8.90 -15.67
C MET A 141 6.66 -8.37 -17.00
N HIS A 142 7.09 -7.11 -17.07
CA HIS A 142 7.49 -6.43 -18.32
C HIS A 142 6.45 -6.58 -19.44
N LYS A 143 5.16 -6.66 -19.07
CA LYS A 143 4.05 -6.82 -20.02
C LYS A 143 3.75 -5.51 -20.77
N TYR A 144 4.13 -4.39 -20.17
CA TYR A 144 3.98 -3.05 -20.73
C TYR A 144 5.35 -2.39 -20.78
N SER A 145 5.64 -1.67 -21.86
CA SER A 145 6.74 -0.72 -21.94
C SER A 145 6.33 0.63 -21.35
N ASP A 146 7.30 1.53 -21.18
CA ASP A 146 7.03 2.89 -20.72
C ASP A 146 6.10 3.67 -21.66
N ALA A 147 6.11 3.36 -22.96
CA ALA A 147 5.25 3.97 -23.97
C ALA A 147 3.79 3.49 -23.88
N ASP A 148 3.54 2.35 -23.22
CA ASP A 148 2.20 1.79 -23.01
C ASP A 148 1.52 2.34 -21.74
N LEU A 149 2.23 3.16 -20.97
CA LEU A 149 1.69 3.85 -19.81
C LEU A 149 1.01 5.15 -20.25
N SER A 150 -0.15 5.45 -19.66
CA SER A 150 -0.71 6.79 -19.75
C SER A 150 0.26 7.82 -19.16
N GLU A 151 0.14 9.09 -19.55
CA GLU A 151 0.98 10.16 -18.99
C GLU A 151 0.91 10.21 -17.45
N PHE A 152 -0.27 9.94 -16.89
CA PHE A 152 -0.47 9.86 -15.44
C PHE A 152 0.30 8.68 -14.82
N GLU A 153 0.15 7.48 -15.38
CA GLU A 153 0.83 6.27 -14.88
C GLU A 153 2.34 6.39 -15.01
N TYR A 154 2.85 6.90 -16.13
CA TYR A 154 4.27 7.15 -16.35
C TYR A 154 4.84 8.09 -15.28
N LYS A 155 4.19 9.24 -15.05
CA LYS A 155 4.60 10.19 -14.01
C LYS A 155 4.54 9.57 -12.61
N LEU A 156 3.52 8.76 -12.33
CA LEU A 156 3.36 8.11 -11.04
C LEU A 156 4.42 7.01 -10.81
N PHE A 157 4.68 6.17 -11.80
CA PHE A 157 5.50 4.97 -11.64
C PHE A 157 6.99 5.28 -11.77
N CYS A 158 7.40 6.03 -12.79
CA CYS A 158 8.80 6.30 -13.15
C CYS A 158 9.11 7.79 -13.40
N GLY A 159 8.24 8.69 -12.93
CA GLY A 159 8.39 10.12 -13.14
C GLY A 159 9.73 10.67 -12.67
N LYS A 160 10.34 11.48 -13.53
CA LYS A 160 11.55 12.27 -13.27
C LYS A 160 11.34 13.69 -13.78
N HIS A 161 11.75 14.67 -13.00
CA HIS A 161 11.63 16.09 -13.34
C HIS A 161 13.00 16.76 -13.29
N THR A 162 13.50 17.20 -14.44
CA THR A 162 14.72 18.01 -14.51
C THR A 162 14.36 19.49 -14.58
N PHE A 163 14.79 20.26 -13.59
CA PHE A 163 14.55 21.69 -13.56
C PHE A 163 15.31 22.39 -14.70
N LYS A 164 14.58 23.07 -15.57
CA LYS A 164 15.18 23.78 -16.73
C LYS A 164 15.62 25.22 -16.40
N ARG A 165 15.12 25.79 -15.31
CA ARG A 165 15.31 27.21 -14.93
C ARG A 165 15.28 27.39 -13.41
N GLY A 166 15.80 28.52 -12.95
CA GLY A 166 15.83 28.89 -11.52
C GLY A 166 17.03 28.31 -10.75
N PRO A 167 17.07 28.51 -9.42
CA PRO A 167 18.21 28.10 -8.57
C PRO A 167 18.52 26.60 -8.60
N LYS A 168 17.52 25.76 -8.91
CA LYS A 168 17.65 24.31 -9.04
C LYS A 168 17.97 23.85 -10.47
N LYS A 169 18.27 24.74 -11.43
CA LYS A 169 18.48 24.38 -12.85
C LYS A 169 19.53 23.27 -12.98
N GLY A 170 19.20 22.23 -13.75
CA GLY A 170 20.04 21.04 -13.96
C GLY A 170 19.83 19.93 -12.94
N LEU A 171 19.18 20.21 -11.79
CA LEU A 171 18.82 19.18 -10.83
C LEU A 171 17.68 18.30 -11.40
N THR A 172 17.79 16.99 -11.20
CA THR A 172 16.74 16.02 -11.53
C THR A 172 16.15 15.47 -10.24
N GLU A 173 14.86 15.72 -10.03
CA GLU A 173 14.07 15.11 -8.95
C GLU A 173 13.40 13.84 -9.48
N TYR A 174 13.57 12.74 -8.75
CA TYR A 174 12.96 11.45 -9.08
C TYR A 174 11.69 11.27 -8.26
N THR A 175 10.54 11.49 -8.89
CA THR A 175 9.24 11.56 -8.21
C THR A 175 8.45 10.27 -8.27
N GLY A 176 8.78 9.38 -9.23
CA GLY A 176 8.07 8.12 -9.44
C GLY A 176 8.28 7.12 -8.30
N ILE A 177 7.28 6.24 -8.11
CA ILE A 177 7.29 5.20 -7.06
C ILE A 177 8.61 4.43 -7.07
N ILE A 178 9.10 3.97 -8.24
CA ILE A 178 10.31 3.10 -8.30
C ILE A 178 11.59 3.75 -7.77
N HIS A 179 11.59 5.07 -7.58
CA HIS A 179 12.74 5.82 -7.09
C HIS A 179 12.68 6.14 -5.59
N ARG A 180 11.57 5.80 -4.91
CA ARG A 180 11.29 6.19 -3.52
C ARG A 180 11.23 4.97 -2.59
N LYS A 181 12.33 4.22 -2.47
CA LYS A 181 12.45 3.07 -1.56
C LYS A 181 12.32 3.56 -0.11
N ASN A 182 11.61 2.80 0.72
CA ASN A 182 11.28 3.11 2.13
C ASN A 182 10.37 4.32 2.33
N ASP A 183 9.67 4.74 1.28
CA ASP A 183 8.78 5.90 1.30
C ASP A 183 7.52 5.62 0.47
N GLN A 184 7.65 5.37 -0.83
CA GLN A 184 6.54 4.93 -1.69
C GLN A 184 6.57 3.46 -2.09
N PHE A 185 7.70 2.77 -1.91
CA PHE A 185 7.72 1.32 -2.00
C PHE A 185 8.67 0.69 -1.00
N PHE A 186 8.40 -0.56 -0.67
CA PHE A 186 9.14 -1.37 0.30
C PHE A 186 9.35 -2.75 -0.30
N ASP A 187 10.60 -3.08 -0.64
CA ASP A 187 10.96 -4.38 -1.18
C ASP A 187 11.45 -5.30 -0.07
N TYR A 188 10.51 -5.98 0.60
CA TYR A 188 10.87 -6.95 1.64
C TYR A 188 11.32 -8.30 1.09
N SER A 189 11.16 -8.55 -0.22
CA SER A 189 11.50 -9.85 -0.82
C SER A 189 13.01 -10.15 -0.80
N LYS A 190 13.83 -9.11 -0.67
CA LYS A 190 15.29 -9.19 -0.60
C LYS A 190 15.85 -9.09 0.81
N GLU A 191 15.00 -8.82 1.80
CA GLU A 191 15.42 -8.61 3.17
C GLU A 191 15.57 -9.95 3.88
N LYS A 192 16.81 -10.32 4.21
CA LYS A 192 17.10 -11.56 4.93
C LYS A 192 16.81 -11.45 6.43
N ARG A 193 16.90 -10.24 6.99
CA ARG A 193 16.71 -9.97 8.42
C ARG A 193 15.24 -9.66 8.70
N ASN A 194 14.52 -10.63 9.25
CA ASN A 194 13.10 -10.52 9.59
C ASN A 194 12.87 -10.40 11.10
N SER A 195 11.61 -10.27 11.57
CA SER A 195 11.35 -10.03 12.99
C SER A 195 11.72 -11.20 13.89
N GLN A 196 11.73 -12.44 13.38
CA GLN A 196 12.19 -13.61 14.13
C GLN A 196 13.70 -13.60 14.35
N ILE A 197 14.48 -13.27 13.32
CA ILE A 197 15.94 -13.13 13.40
C ILE A 197 16.30 -12.00 14.38
N ILE A 198 15.64 -10.84 14.25
CA ILE A 198 15.83 -9.72 15.19
C ILE A 198 15.56 -10.18 16.63
N ALA A 199 14.47 -10.91 16.87
CA ALA A 199 14.15 -11.40 18.21
C ALA A 199 15.19 -12.41 18.76
N GLN A 200 15.82 -13.20 17.90
CA GLN A 200 16.90 -14.12 18.29
C GLN A 200 18.19 -13.37 18.64
N GLU A 201 18.57 -12.37 17.83
CA GLU A 201 19.71 -11.48 18.08
C GLU A 201 19.58 -10.82 19.46
N ILE A 202 18.44 -10.19 19.75
CA ILE A 202 18.20 -9.54 21.06
C ILE A 202 18.24 -10.54 22.23
N LYS A 203 17.74 -11.78 22.05
CA LYS A 203 17.86 -12.82 23.08
C LYS A 203 19.32 -13.18 23.35
N SER A 204 20.14 -13.27 22.30
CA SER A 204 21.56 -13.56 22.43
C SER A 204 22.32 -12.42 23.11
N GLU A 205 21.98 -11.16 22.81
CA GLU A 205 22.51 -9.98 23.50
C GLU A 205 22.17 -10.01 24.99
N LYS A 206 20.91 -10.34 25.34
CA LYS A 206 20.51 -10.49 26.75
C LYS A 206 21.33 -11.54 27.48
N THR A 207 21.61 -12.68 26.86
CA THR A 207 22.48 -13.71 27.44
C THR A 207 23.92 -13.19 27.60
N ALA A 208 24.43 -12.44 26.63
CA ALA A 208 25.75 -11.85 26.68
C ALA A 208 25.90 -10.80 27.81
N ILE A 209 24.90 -9.92 27.97
CA ILE A 209 24.80 -8.95 29.07
C ILE A 209 24.77 -9.68 30.42
N ASN A 210 23.91 -10.69 30.58
CA ASN A 210 23.82 -11.48 31.81
C ASN A 210 25.12 -12.25 32.13
N SER A 211 25.94 -12.54 31.12
CA SER A 211 27.25 -13.20 31.29
C SER A 211 28.42 -12.23 31.47
N GLY A 212 28.17 -10.92 31.53
CA GLY A 212 29.20 -9.88 31.66
C GLY A 212 30.10 -9.71 30.44
N ARG A 213 29.68 -10.21 29.26
CA ARG A 213 30.46 -10.14 28.01
C ARG A 213 30.19 -8.87 27.20
N ILE A 214 29.10 -8.17 27.50
CA ILE A 214 28.72 -6.90 26.89
C ILE A 214 28.31 -5.97 28.04
N PHE A 215 28.92 -4.79 28.08
CA PHE A 215 28.60 -3.72 29.04
C PHE A 215 27.47 -2.84 28.51
#